data_AF-A0AAW5MLH2-F1
#
_entry.id   AF-A0AAW5MLH2-F1
#
_cell.length_a   1.000
_cell.length_b   1.000
_cell.length_c   1.000
_cell.angle_alpha   90.00
_cell.angle_beta   90.00
_cell.angle_gamma   90.00
#
_symmetry.space_group_name_H-M   'P 1'
#
loop_
_entity.id
_entity.type
_entity.pdbx_description
1 polymer ?
#
loop_
_entity_poly.entity_id
_entity_poly.type
_entity_poly.pdbx_seq_one_letter_code
_entity_poly.pdbx_strand_id
1 'polypeptide(L)' 'MATCVQINESGYLFAVDTPLQECSALVIQTVAEYKQSTIDIPAADIVTAFSWSFGLVVVVGYFPGYAIGIAKKLINKA' A
#
# COMPACT_ATOMS: atom_id res chain seq x y z
N MET A 1 10.58 22.67 -12.15
CA MET A 1 11.80 21.99 -12.64
C MET A 1 11.36 20.86 -13.56
N ALA A 2 12.16 20.51 -14.56
CA ALA A 2 11.85 19.41 -15.46
C ALA A 2 12.35 18.09 -14.84
N THR A 3 11.44 17.15 -14.64
CA THR A 3 11.75 15.83 -14.08
C THR A 3 11.65 14.81 -15.21
N CYS A 4 12.62 13.89 -15.28
CA CYS A 4 12.57 12.83 -16.28
C CYS A 4 11.50 11.81 -15.92
N VAL A 5 10.66 11.43 -16.88
CA VAL A 5 9.61 10.45 -16.68
C VAL A 5 9.62 9.37 -17.76
N GLN A 6 9.22 8.16 -17.37
CA GLN A 6 8.96 7.06 -18.30
C GLN A 6 7.51 6.62 -18.21
N ILE A 7 6.96 6.20 -19.35
CA ILE A 7 5.59 5.66 -19.45
C ILE A 7 5.69 4.14 -19.42
N ASN A 8 5.03 3.51 -18.45
CA ASN A 8 4.93 2.05 -18.40
C ASN A 8 3.86 1.55 -19.40
N GLU A 9 3.86 0.26 -19.73
CA GLU A 9 2.89 -0.39 -20.65
C GLU A 9 1.42 -0.15 -20.27
N SER A 10 1.16 0.11 -18.99
CA SER A 10 -0.17 0.46 -18.47
C SER A 10 -0.54 1.95 -18.61
N GLY A 11 0.33 2.79 -19.20
CA GLY A 11 0.08 4.21 -19.45
C GLY A 11 0.36 5.16 -18.27
N TYR A 12 0.95 4.67 -17.18
CA TYR A 12 1.30 5.49 -16.01
C TYR A 12 2.70 6.12 -16.16
N LEU A 13 2.87 7.32 -15.59
CA LEU A 13 4.12 8.07 -15.56
C LEU A 13 4.91 7.75 -14.29
N PHE A 14 6.18 7.40 -14.43
CA PHE A 14 7.10 7.14 -13.33
C PHE A 14 8.29 8.08 -13.43
N ALA A 15 8.67 8.70 -12.32
CA ALA A 15 9.88 9.51 -12.26
C ALA A 15 11.12 8.59 -12.32
N VAL A 16 12.12 9.00 -13.08
CA VAL A 16 13.36 8.22 -13.26
C VAL A 16 14.56 9.12 -13.05
N ASP A 17 15.59 8.57 -12.41
CA ASP A 17 16.81 9.30 -12.04
C ASP A 17 17.86 9.28 -13.17
N THR A 18 17.39 9.40 -14.42
CA THR A 18 18.24 9.46 -15.61
C THR A 18 18.57 10.91 -15.98
N PRO A 19 19.77 11.17 -16.51
CA PRO A 19 20.16 12.53 -16.93
C PRO A 19 19.21 13.06 -18.01
N LEU A 20 18.88 14.36 -17.93
CA LEU A 20 17.90 15.00 -18.80
C LEU A 20 18.20 14.85 -20.31
N GLN A 21 19.48 14.65 -20.69
CA GLN A 21 19.87 14.48 -22.10
C GLN A 21 19.44 13.15 -22.70
N GLU A 22 19.22 12.11 -21.89
CA GLU A 22 18.81 10.78 -22.35
C GLU A 22 17.33 10.49 -22.08
N CYS A 23 16.59 11.51 -21.65
CA CYS A 23 15.22 11.36 -21.21
C CYS A 23 14.24 11.38 -22.40
N SER A 24 13.44 10.32 -22.53
CA SER A 24 12.44 10.22 -23.61
C SER A 24 11.22 11.12 -23.40
N ALA A 25 10.87 11.46 -22.15
CA ALA A 25 9.71 12.28 -21.84
C ALA A 25 9.94 13.09 -20.56
N LEU A 26 9.49 14.35 -20.56
CA LEU A 26 9.67 15.26 -19.43
C LEU A 26 8.33 15.75 -18.93
N VAL A 27 8.22 15.91 -17.61
CA VAL A 27 7.09 16.61 -16.99
C VAL A 27 7.61 17.85 -16.29
N ILE A 28 6.93 18.97 -16.54
CA ILE A 28 7.21 20.24 -15.87
C ILE A 28 6.44 20.24 -14.56
N GLN A 29 7.17 20.19 -13.46
CA GLN A 29 6.60 20.29 -12.11
C GLN A 29 6.90 21.67 -11.52
N THR A 30 6.00 22.18 -10.69
CA THR A 30 6.23 23.36 -9.86
C THR A 30 7.26 23.06 -8.77
N VAL A 31 7.81 24.10 -8.13
CA VAL A 31 8.80 23.94 -7.05
C VAL A 31 8.19 23.24 -5.83
N ALA A 32 6.89 23.44 -5.60
CA ALA A 32 6.16 22.77 -4.53
C ALA A 32 6.02 21.27 -4.80
N GLU A 33 5.61 20.90 -6.01
CA GLU A 33 5.43 19.50 -6.41
C GLU A 33 6.75 18.72 -6.43
N TYR A 34 7.84 19.33 -6.87
CA TYR A 34 9.16 18.70 -6.86
C TYR A 34 9.70 18.43 -5.44
N LYS A 35 9.36 19.30 -4.49
CA LYS A 35 9.74 19.14 -3.07
C LYS A 35 8.80 18.20 -2.32
N GLN A 36 7.70 17.78 -2.95
CA GLN A 36 6.79 16.81 -2.36
C GLN A 36 7.54 15.47 -2.29
N SER A 37 7.82 15.01 -1.08
CA SER A 37 8.44 13.70 -0.86
C SER A 37 7.52 12.64 -1.47
N THR A 38 7.94 12.06 -2.59
CA THR A 38 7.25 10.91 -3.17
C THR A 38 7.68 9.69 -2.37
N ILE A 39 6.78 9.20 -1.52
CA ILE A 39 7.03 7.97 -0.77
C ILE A 39 6.69 6.82 -1.70
N ASP A 40 7.72 6.20 -2.26
CA ASP A 40 7.56 4.96 -3.00
C ASP A 40 7.41 3.83 -1.97
N ILE A 41 6.16 3.42 -1.72
CA ILE A 41 5.87 2.37 -0.74
C ILE A 41 6.02 1.03 -1.47
N PRO A 42 6.97 0.16 -1.08
CA PRO A 42 7.13 -1.13 -1.73
C PRO A 42 5.89 -1.99 -1.48
N ALA A 43 5.51 -2.78 -2.48
CA ALA A 43 4.33 -3.65 -2.39
C ALA A 43 4.37 -4.60 -1.17
N ALA A 44 5.56 -5.01 -0.73
CA ALA A 44 5.76 -5.82 0.47
C ALA A 44 5.28 -5.10 1.75
N ASP A 45 5.50 -3.79 1.88
CA ASP A 45 5.08 -3.02 3.05
C ASP A 45 3.56 -2.88 3.10
N ILE A 46 2.92 -2.75 1.95
CA ILE A 46 1.45 -2.74 1.85
C ILE A 46 0.86 -4.08 2.29
N VAL A 47 1.42 -5.19 1.78
CA VAL A 47 0.94 -6.55 2.10
C VAL A 47 1.12 -6.86 3.58
N THR A 48 2.26 -6.48 4.16
CA THR A 48 2.52 -6.71 5.60
C THR A 48 1.59 -5.88 6.47
N ALA A 49 1.41 -4.59 6.18
CA ALA A 49 0.49 -3.72 6.92
C ALA A 49 -0.96 -4.24 6.84
N PHE A 50 -1.40 -4.68 5.67
CA PHE A 50 -2.73 -5.26 5.48
C PHE A 50 -2.90 -6.60 6.23
N SER A 51 -1.91 -7.48 6.14
CA SER A 51 -1.97 -8.80 6.77
C SER A 51 -1.97 -8.72 8.30
N TRP A 52 -1.19 -7.80 8.88
CA TRP A 52 -1.17 -7.58 10.32
C TRP A 52 -2.50 -7.00 10.84
N SER A 53 -3.05 -6.02 10.14
CA SER A 53 -4.33 -5.42 10.52
C SER A 53 -5.49 -6.42 10.39
N PHE A 54 -5.54 -7.18 9.30
CA PHE A 54 -6.53 -8.25 9.13
C PHE A 54 -6.34 -9.37 10.18
N GLY A 55 -5.09 -9.78 10.42
CA GLY A 55 -4.76 -10.79 11.43
C GLY A 55 -5.23 -10.40 12.83
N LEU A 56 -5.06 -9.13 13.22
CA LEU A 56 -5.53 -8.62 14.50
C LEU A 56 -7.06 -8.72 14.63
N VAL A 57 -7.81 -8.35 13.59
CA VAL A 57 -9.28 -8.46 13.58
C VAL A 57 -9.74 -9.92 13.76
N VAL A 58 -9.09 -10.85 13.06
CA VAL A 58 -9.44 -12.27 13.15
C VAL A 58 -9.07 -12.84 14.52
N VAL A 59 -7.87 -12.57 15.01
CA VAL A 59 -7.36 -13.16 16.26
C VAL A 59 -8.03 -12.56 17.49
N VAL A 60 -8.22 -11.24 17.53
CA VAL A 60 -8.78 -10.56 18.70
C VAL A 60 -10.30 -10.47 18.64
N GLY A 61 -10.88 -10.33 17.45
CA GLY A 61 -12.33 -10.21 17.29
C GLY A 61 -13.00 -11.57 17.06
N TYR A 62 -12.66 -12.22 15.96
CA TYR A 62 -13.41 -13.39 15.49
C TYR A 62 -13.22 -14.63 16.38
N PHE A 63 -11.98 -15.02 16.71
CA PHE A 63 -11.75 -16.25 17.48
C PHE A 63 -12.35 -16.25 18.89
N PRO A 64 -12.22 -15.17 19.69
CA PRO A 64 -12.84 -15.14 21.02
C PRO A 64 -14.38 -15.18 20.92
N GLY A 65 -14.96 -14.42 19.98
CA GLY A 65 -16.41 -14.44 19.74
C GLY A 65 -16.92 -15.83 19.34
N TYR A 66 -16.18 -16.52 18.47
CA TYR A 66 -16.48 -17.89 18.07
C TYR A 66 -16.38 -18.88 19.24
N ALA A 67 -15.31 -18.81 20.03
CA ALA A 67 -15.12 -19.66 21.20
C ALA A 67 -16.22 -19.48 22.25
N ILE A 68 -16.59 -18.22 22.54
CA ILE A 68 -17.70 -17.89 23.44
C ILE A 68 -19.03 -18.42 22.88
N GLY A 69 -19.25 -18.29 21.57
CA GLY A 69 -20.43 -18.82 20.90
C GLY A 69 -20.57 -20.34 21.02
N ILE A 70 -19.48 -21.07 20.86
CA ILE A 70 -19.44 -22.52 21.08
C ILE A 70 -19.69 -22.87 22.54
N ALA A 71 -19.01 -22.20 23.47
CA ALA A 71 -19.18 -22.44 24.91
C ALA A 71 -20.64 -22.26 25.34
N LYS A 72 -21.30 -21.20 24.89
CA LYS A 72 -22.74 -20.97 25.13
C LYS A 72 -23.62 -22.07 24.55
N LYS A 73 -23.32 -22.55 23.33
CA LYS A 73 -24.06 -23.66 22.71
C LYS A 73 -23.88 -24.97 23.47
N LEU A 74 -22.71 -25.24 24.03
CA LEU A 74 -22.46 -26.44 24.82
C LEU A 74 -23.17 -26.39 26.17
N ILE A 75 -23.14 -25.25 26.86
CA ILE A 75 -23.83 -25.07 28.15
C ILE A 75 -25.35 -25.18 27.98
N ASN A 76 -25.94 -24.54 26.97
CA ASN A 76 -27.40 -24.58 26.76
C ASN A 76 -27.93 -25.91 26.16
N LYS A 77 -27.05 -26.85 25.83
CA LYS A 77 -27.42 -28.16 25.28
C LYS A 77 -27.29 -29.29 26.32
N ALA A 78 -26.62 -29.03 27.44
CA ALA A 78 -26.66 -29.86 28.65
C ALA A 78 -27.88 -29.48 29.50
#